data_AF-A0A1U6IXD9-F1
#
_entry.id   AF-A0A1U6IXD9-F1
#
_cell.length_a   1.000
_cell.length_b   1.000
_cell.length_c   1.000
_cell.angle_alpha   90.00
_cell.angle_beta   90.00
_cell.angle_gamma   90.00
#
_symmetry.space_group_name_H-M   'P 1'
#
loop_
_entity.id
_entity.type
_entity.pdbx_description
1 polymer ?
#
loop_
_entity_poly.entity_id
_entity_poly.type
_entity_poly.pdbx_seq_one_letter_code
_entity_poly.pdbx_strand_id
1 'polypeptide(L)'
;MVHGTDGRVSTLCLDFDTSKALKGVVDSDAVRVGRLLSECDMRFVEDFSPSGGRHLYVPLHDRMDAAEARELVEALALMATSLDPSPHQNITDGCIRVPGTIHKSGGHQTLITPLSQAYDILRRRNPARGLVQLRTALAPELARKRALKAREMKTMAAQRTAGLPALSLKSSSETPLRRVARTGLYDTAKFKGPSEARMAVLNHFSACGWSLQHVENELVGQFPGLAALYGSAERQARLLPYEWAKAQAFTGAASSTRKPLPRNRRERSALINNTSPTLTTGGAGKPSSAAVHQLVNDLENVLYAVLDHRLQKRGREGLSLRLLIRGLLGYMRAKETDILDVGCRTLAVAMGKHHVTIARLLPILVQASDGILTKIADARQKAADVYLIQLPEHYQQLARELTWRKGKIHAIRPVFRALGDVAALAYEAIERGRHSPTTAEVARNSGVSRNACSAALAEMETLGMIQRHGGTWQTTSVNLRMLAARLGVLDDYLDHIRRNRHERAIWHAYLDRFKPLQLGIAEVDLFDPERDEYWLPPDDAAVWRIAQPA
;
A
#
# COMPACT_ATOMS: atom_id res chain seq x y z
N MET A 1 3.91 -21.99 -11.86
CA MET A 1 3.51 -22.03 -10.44
C MET A 1 4.60 -22.73 -9.65
N VAL A 2 4.98 -22.18 -8.50
CA VAL A 2 6.03 -22.73 -7.63
C VAL A 2 5.47 -23.89 -6.80
N HIS A 3 4.24 -23.75 -6.30
CA HIS A 3 3.51 -24.77 -5.57
C HIS A 3 2.69 -25.63 -6.53
N GLY A 4 2.70 -26.95 -6.31
CA GLY A 4 1.79 -27.88 -6.99
C GLY A 4 0.38 -27.85 -6.38
N THR A 5 -0.56 -28.53 -7.04
CA THR A 5 -1.97 -28.60 -6.60
C THR A 5 -2.15 -29.27 -5.23
N ASP A 6 -1.17 -30.04 -4.78
CA ASP A 6 -1.08 -30.70 -3.47
C ASP A 6 -0.39 -29.82 -2.41
N GLY A 7 -0.09 -28.55 -2.72
CA GLY A 7 0.60 -27.62 -1.82
C GLY A 7 2.09 -27.87 -1.66
N ARG A 8 2.68 -28.82 -2.40
CA ARG A 8 4.12 -29.14 -2.29
C ARG A 8 4.96 -28.50 -3.38
N VAL A 9 6.20 -28.20 -3.06
CA VAL A 9 7.18 -27.55 -3.94
C VAL A 9 8.15 -28.58 -4.51
N SER A 10 8.36 -28.54 -5.83
CA SER A 10 9.32 -29.43 -6.52
C SER A 10 10.64 -28.75 -6.88
N THR A 11 10.71 -27.42 -6.74
CA THR A 11 11.87 -26.58 -7.03
C THR A 11 11.86 -25.37 -6.10
N LEU A 12 12.97 -25.10 -5.39
CA LEU A 12 13.13 -23.82 -4.71
C LEU A 12 13.50 -22.76 -5.74
N CYS A 13 12.57 -21.85 -6.03
CA CYS A 13 12.81 -20.68 -6.86
C CYS A 13 13.27 -19.50 -6.00
N LEU A 14 14.48 -19.00 -6.24
CA LEU A 14 15.06 -17.87 -5.53
C LEU A 14 15.10 -16.68 -6.49
N ASP A 15 14.34 -15.62 -6.19
CA ASP A 15 14.18 -14.44 -7.05
C ASP A 15 14.97 -13.27 -6.47
N PHE A 16 16.00 -12.79 -7.17
CA PHE A 16 16.81 -11.64 -6.76
C PHE A 16 16.43 -10.43 -7.61
N ASP A 17 15.82 -9.43 -6.99
CA ASP A 17 15.20 -8.30 -7.70
C ASP A 17 15.95 -6.97 -7.48
N THR A 18 16.17 -6.26 -8.58
CA THR A 18 16.66 -4.88 -8.62
C THR A 18 15.74 -3.84 -7.96
N SER A 19 14.47 -4.20 -7.70
CA SER A 19 13.58 -3.37 -6.87
C SER A 19 13.95 -3.39 -5.38
N LYS A 20 14.66 -4.43 -4.92
CA LYS A 20 15.06 -4.64 -3.52
C LYS A 20 16.47 -4.12 -3.23
N ALA A 21 17.35 -4.14 -4.22
CA ALA A 21 18.72 -3.63 -4.10
C ALA A 21 19.30 -3.18 -5.45
N LEU A 22 20.39 -2.40 -5.43
CA LEU A 22 21.11 -2.07 -6.66
C LEU A 22 21.65 -3.33 -7.36
N LYS A 23 21.77 -3.30 -8.70
CA LYS A 23 22.22 -4.45 -9.51
C LYS A 23 23.50 -5.12 -8.99
N GLY A 24 24.49 -4.34 -8.54
CA GLY A 24 25.73 -4.92 -7.97
C GLY A 24 25.50 -5.74 -6.70
N VAL A 25 24.51 -5.38 -5.89
CA VAL A 25 24.09 -6.15 -4.70
C VAL A 25 23.32 -7.40 -5.12
N VAL A 26 22.42 -7.29 -6.11
CA VAL A 26 21.72 -8.44 -6.71
C VAL A 26 22.71 -9.49 -7.23
N ASP A 27 23.73 -9.05 -7.97
CA ASP A 27 24.76 -9.93 -8.51
C ASP A 27 25.58 -10.61 -7.39
N SER A 28 25.99 -9.84 -6.37
CA SER A 28 26.73 -10.36 -5.22
C SER A 28 25.90 -11.35 -4.39
N ASP A 29 24.63 -11.06 -4.17
CA ASP A 29 23.70 -11.90 -3.44
C ASP A 29 23.45 -13.23 -4.16
N ALA A 30 23.22 -13.19 -5.48
CA ALA A 30 23.06 -14.39 -6.30
C ALA A 30 24.33 -15.28 -6.25
N VAL A 31 25.51 -14.67 -6.36
CA VAL A 31 26.80 -15.39 -6.25
C VAL A 31 26.99 -15.99 -4.85
N ARG A 32 26.68 -15.24 -3.79
CA ARG A 32 26.82 -15.68 -2.41
C ARG A 32 25.90 -16.86 -2.10
N VAL A 33 24.63 -16.77 -2.51
CA VAL A 33 23.68 -17.88 -2.33
C VAL A 33 24.03 -19.06 -3.23
N GLY A 34 24.46 -18.84 -4.47
CA GLY A 34 24.95 -19.89 -5.36
C GLY A 34 26.16 -20.64 -4.80
N ARG A 35 27.10 -19.93 -4.16
CA ARG A 35 28.24 -20.55 -3.47
C ARG A 35 27.77 -21.42 -2.30
N LEU A 36 26.89 -20.90 -1.44
CA LEU A 36 26.33 -21.67 -0.32
C LEU A 36 25.64 -22.96 -0.80
N LEU A 37 24.84 -22.88 -1.86
CA LEU A 37 24.19 -24.05 -2.46
C LEU A 37 25.24 -25.06 -2.95
N SER A 38 26.30 -24.59 -3.61
CA SER A 38 27.37 -25.45 -4.11
C SER A 38 28.17 -26.12 -2.98
N GLU A 39 28.44 -25.40 -1.89
CA GLU A 39 29.07 -25.93 -0.66
C GLU A 39 28.21 -27.00 0.01
N CYS A 40 26.88 -26.95 -0.17
CA CYS A 40 25.94 -27.97 0.29
C CYS A 40 25.71 -29.10 -0.74
N ASP A 41 26.58 -29.24 -1.74
CA ASP A 41 26.47 -30.22 -2.85
C ASP A 41 25.14 -30.09 -3.62
N MET A 42 24.56 -28.90 -3.67
CA MET A 42 23.34 -28.60 -4.41
C MET A 42 23.65 -27.93 -5.74
N ARG A 43 22.95 -28.36 -6.79
CA ARG A 43 23.03 -27.81 -8.15
C ARG A 43 21.80 -26.98 -8.47
N PHE A 44 21.98 -25.91 -9.22
CA PHE A 44 20.91 -24.99 -9.56
C PHE A 44 21.03 -24.52 -11.01
N VAL A 45 19.90 -24.12 -11.58
CA VAL A 45 19.84 -23.43 -12.86
C VAL A 45 19.73 -21.94 -12.59
N GLU A 46 20.46 -21.14 -13.33
CA GLU A 46 20.48 -19.70 -13.20
C GLU A 46 20.06 -19.01 -14.49
N ASP A 47 19.30 -17.93 -14.35
CA ASP A 47 18.97 -17.02 -15.43
C ASP A 47 19.06 -15.55 -15.00
N PHE A 48 18.98 -14.65 -15.96
CA PHE A 48 18.90 -13.21 -15.71
C PHE A 48 17.80 -12.54 -16.52
N SER A 49 17.32 -11.43 -15.97
CA SER A 49 16.32 -10.56 -16.59
C SER A 49 16.97 -9.33 -17.24
N PRO A 50 16.37 -8.76 -18.29
CA PRO A 50 16.85 -7.52 -18.90
C PRO A 50 16.91 -6.33 -17.93
N SER A 51 16.11 -6.32 -16.86
CA SER A 51 16.16 -5.30 -15.81
C SER A 51 17.32 -5.47 -14.82
N GLY A 52 18.05 -6.60 -14.87
CA GLY A 52 19.19 -6.90 -14.01
C GLY A 52 18.89 -7.79 -12.81
N GLY A 53 17.64 -8.23 -12.62
CA GLY A 53 17.28 -9.28 -11.65
C GLY A 53 17.74 -10.67 -12.12
N ARG A 54 17.87 -11.62 -11.19
CA ARG A 54 18.39 -12.98 -11.43
C ARG A 54 17.52 -14.01 -10.72
N HIS A 55 17.39 -15.21 -11.29
CA HIS A 55 16.74 -16.32 -10.58
C HIS A 55 17.68 -17.51 -10.44
N LEU A 56 17.60 -18.18 -9.29
CA LEU A 56 18.20 -19.51 -9.09
C LEU A 56 17.09 -20.54 -8.88
N TYR A 57 17.07 -21.58 -9.69
CA TYR A 57 16.14 -22.70 -9.60
C TYR A 57 16.87 -23.91 -9.02
N VAL A 58 16.45 -24.36 -7.84
CA VAL A 58 17.02 -25.53 -7.16
C VAL A 58 16.03 -26.69 -7.23
N PRO A 59 16.07 -27.54 -8.26
CA PRO A 59 15.11 -28.62 -8.42
C PRO A 59 15.33 -29.71 -7.38
N LEU A 60 14.27 -30.17 -6.73
CA LEU A 60 14.32 -31.16 -5.65
C LEU A 60 13.90 -32.52 -6.17
N HIS A 61 14.60 -33.58 -5.76
CA HIS A 61 14.21 -34.96 -6.03
C HIS A 61 12.91 -35.28 -5.30
N ASP A 62 12.90 -35.10 -3.99
CA ASP A 62 11.72 -35.26 -3.14
C ASP A 62 11.02 -33.92 -2.97
N ARG A 63 9.70 -33.90 -3.16
CA ARG A 63 8.91 -32.67 -3.04
C ARG A 63 8.81 -32.24 -1.58
N MET A 64 8.96 -30.94 -1.34
CA MET A 64 8.98 -30.34 -0.01
C MET A 64 7.62 -29.71 0.32
N ASP A 65 7.25 -29.68 1.61
CA ASP A 65 6.06 -28.95 2.07
C ASP A 65 6.20 -27.43 1.86
N ALA A 66 5.11 -26.74 1.56
CA ALA A 66 5.12 -25.28 1.35
C ALA A 66 5.65 -24.50 2.56
N ALA A 67 5.31 -24.91 3.79
CA ALA A 67 5.76 -24.22 4.99
C ALA A 67 7.27 -24.35 5.17
N GLU A 68 7.82 -25.53 4.87
CA GLU A 68 9.26 -25.80 4.93
C GLU A 68 10.03 -25.03 3.84
N ALA A 69 9.52 -25.03 2.61
CA ALA A 69 10.11 -24.27 1.51
C ALA A 69 10.11 -22.77 1.82
N ARG A 70 8.99 -22.25 2.33
CA ARG A 70 8.87 -20.86 2.79
C ARG A 70 9.87 -20.53 3.88
N GLU A 71 10.01 -21.35 4.91
CA GLU A 71 10.93 -21.10 6.02
C GLU A 71 12.39 -21.00 5.54
N LEU A 72 12.79 -21.91 4.64
CA LEU A 72 14.13 -21.91 4.03
C LEU A 72 14.39 -20.67 3.17
N VAL A 73 13.45 -20.30 2.31
CA VAL A 73 13.60 -19.13 1.43
C VAL A 73 13.59 -17.83 2.23
N GLU A 74 12.76 -17.72 3.28
CA GLU A 74 12.78 -16.57 4.18
C GLU A 74 14.09 -16.48 5.00
N ALA A 75 14.72 -17.61 5.33
CA ALA A 75 16.04 -17.62 5.97
C ALA A 75 17.14 -17.15 5.00
N LEU A 76 17.10 -17.61 3.74
CA LEU A 76 18.00 -17.12 2.68
C LEU A 76 17.84 -15.61 2.44
N ALA A 77 16.60 -15.08 2.51
CA ALA A 77 16.34 -13.64 2.40
C ALA A 77 16.93 -12.81 3.54
N LEU A 78 17.24 -13.41 4.70
CA LEU A 78 17.96 -12.72 5.78
C LEU A 78 19.45 -12.55 5.45
N MET A 79 20.04 -13.48 4.68
CA MET A 79 21.41 -13.36 4.20
C MET A 79 21.49 -12.45 2.99
N ALA A 80 20.66 -12.70 1.98
CA ALA A 80 20.63 -12.00 0.70
C ALA A 80 19.48 -10.99 0.65
N THR A 81 19.81 -9.70 0.72
CA THR A 81 18.81 -8.64 0.92
C THR A 81 18.02 -8.32 -0.33
N SER A 82 18.56 -8.66 -1.50
CA SER A 82 17.88 -8.55 -2.79
C SER A 82 16.92 -9.71 -3.09
N LEU A 83 16.96 -10.80 -2.31
CA LEU A 83 16.10 -11.96 -2.50
C LEU A 83 14.66 -11.64 -2.09
N ASP A 84 13.71 -11.78 -3.01
CA ASP A 84 12.29 -11.68 -2.77
C ASP A 84 11.71 -13.06 -2.40
N PRO A 85 11.26 -13.28 -1.15
CA PRO A 85 10.69 -14.57 -0.74
C PRO A 85 9.24 -14.76 -1.22
N SER A 86 8.62 -13.75 -1.83
CA SER A 86 7.20 -13.75 -2.20
C SER A 86 6.75 -14.96 -3.05
N PRO A 87 7.56 -15.55 -3.95
CA PRO A 87 7.13 -16.72 -4.74
C PRO A 87 6.82 -17.96 -3.90
N HIS A 88 7.33 -18.06 -2.66
CA HIS A 88 7.07 -19.15 -1.72
C HIS A 88 6.16 -18.76 -0.55
N GLN A 89 5.68 -17.51 -0.50
CA GLN A 89 4.79 -17.04 0.57
C GLN A 89 3.32 -17.30 0.27
N ASN A 90 2.95 -17.30 -1.02
CA ASN A 90 1.59 -17.54 -1.48
C ASN A 90 1.48 -18.90 -2.19
N ILE A 91 0.75 -19.83 -1.56
CA ILE A 91 0.56 -21.19 -2.06
C ILE A 91 -0.27 -21.22 -3.36
N THR A 92 -1.25 -20.32 -3.51
CA THR A 92 -2.16 -20.32 -4.66
C THR A 92 -1.59 -19.60 -5.87
N ASP A 93 -0.86 -18.51 -5.67
CA ASP A 93 -0.44 -17.59 -6.75
C ASP A 93 1.08 -17.42 -6.87
N GLY A 94 1.88 -18.13 -6.07
CA GLY A 94 3.34 -18.10 -6.11
C GLY A 94 3.88 -18.48 -7.49
N CYS A 95 4.46 -17.51 -8.21
CA CYS A 95 5.00 -17.71 -9.54
C CYS A 95 6.30 -16.94 -9.76
N ILE A 96 7.13 -17.47 -10.65
CA ILE A 96 8.35 -16.83 -11.14
C ILE A 96 8.37 -16.95 -12.65
N ARG A 97 8.97 -15.98 -13.34
CA ARG A 97 9.19 -16.06 -14.79
C ARG A 97 10.28 -17.09 -15.07
N VAL A 98 10.22 -17.77 -16.21
CA VAL A 98 11.20 -18.80 -16.62
C VAL A 98 12.05 -18.31 -17.80
N PRO A 99 13.23 -18.89 -18.04
CA PRO A 99 14.04 -18.59 -19.22
C PRO A 99 13.21 -18.67 -20.53
N GLY A 100 13.42 -17.70 -21.43
CA GLY A 100 12.67 -17.54 -22.67
C GLY A 100 11.40 -16.68 -22.55
N THR A 101 10.97 -16.32 -21.33
CA THR A 101 9.77 -15.48 -21.11
C THR A 101 10.06 -14.02 -21.50
N ILE A 102 9.14 -13.37 -22.23
CA ILE A 102 9.23 -11.94 -22.58
C ILE A 102 9.19 -11.08 -21.31
N HIS A 103 10.05 -10.06 -21.26
CA HIS A 103 10.09 -9.11 -20.15
C HIS A 103 9.26 -7.84 -20.43
N LYS A 104 8.62 -7.28 -19.39
CA LYS A 104 7.74 -6.09 -19.50
C LYS A 104 8.45 -4.84 -20.02
N SER A 105 9.77 -4.74 -19.82
CA SER A 105 10.59 -3.63 -20.31
C SER A 105 11.26 -3.91 -21.66
N GLY A 106 10.81 -4.95 -22.38
CA GLY A 106 11.47 -5.47 -23.58
C GLY A 106 12.58 -6.48 -23.27
N GLY A 107 12.92 -7.31 -24.26
CA GLY A 107 13.85 -8.42 -24.12
C GLY A 107 13.24 -9.69 -23.53
N HIS A 108 14.08 -10.67 -23.20
CA HIS A 108 13.68 -11.97 -22.68
C HIS A 108 14.47 -12.35 -21.43
N GLN A 109 13.85 -13.11 -20.54
CA GLN A 109 14.58 -13.82 -19.49
C GLN A 109 15.58 -14.77 -20.16
N THR A 110 16.86 -14.64 -19.86
CA THR A 110 17.92 -15.35 -20.58
C THR A 110 18.64 -16.29 -19.65
N LEU A 111 18.72 -17.55 -20.05
CA LEU A 111 19.41 -18.60 -19.31
C LEU A 111 20.91 -18.29 -19.21
N ILE A 112 21.47 -18.31 -18.00
CA ILE A 112 22.92 -18.18 -17.76
C ILE A 112 23.57 -19.56 -17.78
N THR A 113 22.95 -20.54 -17.09
CA THR A 113 23.46 -21.91 -17.06
C THR A 113 23.45 -22.52 -18.47
N PRO A 114 24.56 -23.09 -18.98
CA PRO A 114 24.58 -23.76 -20.27
C PRO A 114 23.42 -24.75 -20.43
N LEU A 115 22.73 -24.74 -21.57
CA LEU A 115 21.48 -25.50 -21.77
C LEU A 115 21.61 -26.99 -21.45
N SER A 116 22.71 -27.62 -21.84
CA SER A 116 22.99 -29.04 -21.53
C SER A 116 23.14 -29.30 -20.03
N GLN A 117 23.79 -28.39 -19.31
CA GLN A 117 23.92 -28.46 -17.86
C GLN A 117 22.59 -28.20 -17.16
N ALA A 118 21.82 -27.20 -17.61
CA ALA A 118 20.49 -26.92 -17.07
C ALA A 118 19.57 -28.15 -17.23
N TYR A 119 19.63 -28.81 -18.38
CA TYR A 119 18.90 -30.05 -18.63
C TYR A 119 19.32 -31.19 -17.68
N ASP A 120 20.62 -31.40 -17.47
CA ASP A 120 21.11 -32.41 -16.53
C ASP A 120 20.66 -32.14 -15.08
N ILE A 121 20.75 -30.89 -14.62
CA ILE A 121 20.35 -30.47 -13.28
C ILE A 121 18.85 -30.69 -13.06
N LEU A 122 18.01 -30.29 -14.01
CA LEU A 122 16.56 -30.46 -13.94
C LEU A 122 16.13 -31.94 -13.96
N ARG A 123 16.90 -32.81 -14.62
CA ARG A 123 16.60 -34.23 -14.74
C ARG A 123 17.07 -35.04 -13.53
N ARG A 124 18.31 -34.81 -13.07
CA ARG A 124 18.88 -35.53 -11.91
C ARG A 124 18.35 -34.99 -10.58
N ARG A 125 18.06 -33.68 -10.52
CA ARG A 125 17.54 -32.97 -9.34
C ARG A 125 18.47 -33.08 -8.12
N ASN A 126 18.12 -32.42 -7.02
CA ASN A 126 18.91 -32.42 -5.79
C ASN A 126 18.36 -33.44 -4.78
N PRO A 127 19.19 -34.34 -4.25
CA PRO A 127 18.80 -35.32 -3.24
C PRO A 127 18.58 -34.67 -1.87
N ALA A 128 17.85 -35.35 -0.98
CA ALA A 128 17.57 -34.88 0.38
C ALA A 128 18.83 -34.54 1.20
N ARG A 129 19.97 -35.20 0.94
CA ARG A 129 21.24 -34.92 1.64
C ARG A 129 21.69 -33.45 1.53
N GLY A 130 21.54 -32.84 0.35
CA GLY A 130 21.96 -31.45 0.13
C GLY A 130 21.04 -30.47 0.87
N LEU A 131 19.74 -30.79 0.95
CA LEU A 131 18.79 -30.02 1.75
C LEU A 131 19.09 -30.08 3.25
N VAL A 132 19.53 -31.23 3.76
CA VAL A 132 19.95 -31.35 5.17
C VAL A 132 21.17 -30.46 5.43
N GLN A 133 22.18 -30.49 4.54
CA GLN A 133 23.36 -29.63 4.66
C GLN A 133 23.00 -28.14 4.59
N LEU A 134 22.10 -27.75 3.68
CA LEU A 134 21.60 -26.37 3.58
C LEU A 134 20.88 -25.92 4.85
N ARG A 135 20.04 -26.79 5.44
CA ARG A 135 19.39 -26.52 6.73
C ARG A 135 20.39 -26.33 7.86
N THR A 136 21.44 -27.15 7.89
CA THR A 136 22.52 -27.03 8.88
C THR A 136 23.29 -25.71 8.71
N ALA A 137 23.63 -25.33 7.47
CA ALA A 137 24.33 -24.09 7.19
C ALA A 137 23.49 -22.85 7.54
N LEU A 138 22.17 -22.91 7.32
CA LEU A 138 21.22 -21.83 7.62
C LEU A 138 20.68 -21.88 9.07
N ALA A 139 21.20 -22.73 9.95
CA ALA A 139 20.70 -22.87 11.31
C ALA A 139 20.65 -21.52 12.09
N PRO A 140 21.67 -20.63 11.99
CA PRO A 140 21.62 -19.31 12.64
C PRO A 140 20.47 -18.43 12.12
N GLU A 141 20.26 -18.39 10.81
CA GLU A 141 19.24 -17.59 10.13
C GLU A 141 17.84 -18.12 10.41
N LEU A 142 17.67 -19.46 10.40
CA LEU A 142 16.43 -20.13 10.77
C LEU A 142 16.07 -19.81 12.23
N ALA A 143 17.03 -19.87 13.15
CA ALA A 143 16.81 -19.48 14.55
C ALA A 143 16.43 -18.00 14.68
N ARG A 144 17.13 -17.11 13.97
CA ARG A 144 16.82 -15.67 13.94
C ARG A 144 15.41 -15.40 13.39
N LYS A 145 15.00 -16.11 12.33
CA LYS A 145 13.68 -15.98 11.74
C LYS A 145 12.57 -16.46 12.67
N ARG A 146 12.76 -17.60 13.34
CA ARG A 146 11.84 -18.12 14.37
C ARG A 146 11.71 -17.15 15.54
N ALA A 147 12.81 -16.56 15.99
CA ALA A 147 12.80 -15.55 17.04
C ALA A 147 12.06 -14.28 16.62
N LEU A 148 12.24 -13.82 15.37
CA LEU A 148 11.49 -12.67 14.84
C LEU A 148 9.99 -12.96 14.79
N LYS A 149 9.60 -14.13 14.26
CA LYS A 149 8.20 -14.57 14.20
C LYS A 149 7.58 -14.69 15.60
N ALA A 150 8.32 -15.22 16.58
CA ALA A 150 7.87 -15.29 17.97
C ALA A 150 7.68 -13.90 18.60
N ARG A 151 8.57 -12.94 18.29
CA ARG A 151 8.43 -11.53 18.71
C ARG A 151 7.21 -10.88 18.06
N GLU A 152 7.01 -11.06 16.76
CA GLU A 152 5.83 -10.55 16.05
C GLU A 152 4.54 -11.10 16.65
N MET A 153 4.47 -12.42 16.89
CA MET A 153 3.32 -13.05 17.55
C MET A 153 3.11 -12.51 18.97
N LYS A 154 4.18 -12.28 19.74
CA LYS A 154 4.10 -11.70 21.09
C LYS A 154 3.65 -10.24 21.06
N THR A 155 4.10 -9.44 20.12
CA THR A 155 3.67 -8.06 19.92
C THR A 155 2.21 -8.00 19.48
N MET A 156 1.80 -8.87 18.54
CA MET A 156 0.38 -8.98 18.13
C MET A 156 -0.51 -9.47 19.27
N ALA A 157 -0.02 -10.38 20.12
CA ALA A 157 -0.74 -10.81 21.32
C ALA A 157 -0.84 -9.66 22.34
N ALA A 158 0.24 -8.93 22.60
CA ALA A 158 0.26 -7.78 23.49
C ALA A 158 -0.66 -6.64 23.02
N GLN A 159 -0.73 -6.39 21.70
CA GLN A 159 -1.66 -5.45 21.07
C GLN A 159 -3.13 -5.88 21.17
N ARG A 160 -3.41 -7.17 21.36
CA ARG A 160 -4.77 -7.68 21.59
C ARG A 160 -5.21 -7.58 23.07
N THR A 161 -4.26 -7.49 24.01
CA THR A 161 -4.53 -7.45 25.47
C THR A 161 -4.36 -6.08 26.13
N ALA A 162 -3.66 -5.12 25.52
CA ALA A 162 -3.42 -3.80 26.13
C ALA A 162 -4.13 -2.67 25.37
N GLY A 163 -5.01 -1.93 26.05
CA GLY A 163 -5.43 -0.60 25.64
C GLY A 163 -4.27 0.39 25.77
N LEU A 164 -4.04 1.17 24.71
CA LEU A 164 -3.02 2.23 24.54
C LEU A 164 -1.56 1.83 24.90
N PRO A 165 -0.63 1.75 23.93
CA PRO A 165 0.77 1.66 24.27
C PRO A 165 1.31 3.04 24.65
N ALA A 166 1.78 3.16 25.88
CA ALA A 166 2.79 4.14 26.25
C ALA A 166 3.98 4.04 25.26
N LEU A 167 4.48 5.20 24.84
CA LEU A 167 5.69 5.35 24.03
C LEU A 167 6.85 4.58 24.65
N SER A 168 7.16 3.41 24.09
CA SER A 168 8.39 2.68 24.43
C SER A 168 9.51 3.15 23.51
N LEU A 169 10.37 4.00 24.05
CA LEU A 169 11.69 4.28 23.50
C LEU A 169 12.56 3.03 23.64
N LYS A 170 13.21 2.66 22.52
CA LYS A 170 14.33 1.71 22.36
C LYS A 170 13.97 0.22 22.33
N SER A 171 13.69 -0.28 21.11
CA SER A 171 14.45 -1.42 20.56
C SER A 171 14.26 -1.56 19.04
N SER A 172 15.34 -1.30 18.30
CA SER A 172 15.71 -1.92 17.01
C SER A 172 14.69 -1.99 15.86
N SER A 173 14.00 -0.89 15.54
CA SER A 173 13.60 -0.63 14.14
C SER A 173 14.84 -0.17 13.36
N GLU A 174 15.25 -0.91 12.33
CA GLU A 174 16.35 -0.52 11.43
C GLU A 174 16.10 0.92 10.93
N THR A 175 17.04 1.83 11.21
CA THR A 175 16.90 3.23 10.80
C THR A 175 16.89 3.29 9.26
N PRO A 176 16.15 4.24 8.64
CA PRO A 176 16.13 4.38 7.18
C PRO A 176 17.52 4.47 6.56
N LEU A 177 18.48 5.09 7.26
CA LEU A 177 19.86 5.23 6.80
C LEU A 177 20.65 3.91 6.88
N ARG A 178 20.39 3.04 7.87
CA ARG A 178 20.97 1.69 7.90
C ARG A 178 20.42 0.82 6.76
N ARG A 179 19.15 1.01 6.39
CA ARG A 179 18.56 0.35 5.20
C ARG A 179 19.23 0.82 3.91
N VAL A 180 19.49 2.12 3.76
CA VAL A 180 20.26 2.67 2.62
C VAL A 180 21.67 2.07 2.60
N ALA A 181 22.34 1.98 3.75
CA ALA A 181 23.66 1.37 3.88
C ALA A 181 23.68 -0.11 3.48
N ARG A 182 22.59 -0.84 3.71
CA ARG A 182 22.48 -2.26 3.39
C ARG A 182 22.08 -2.52 1.93
N THR A 183 21.14 -1.76 1.39
CA THR A 183 20.51 -2.02 0.08
C THR A 183 21.10 -1.18 -1.07
N GLY A 184 21.69 -0.03 -0.75
CA GLY A 184 22.16 0.96 -1.73
C GLY A 184 21.02 1.74 -2.38
N LEU A 185 19.76 1.43 -2.08
CA LEU A 185 18.60 2.18 -2.54
C LEU A 185 18.37 3.36 -1.59
N TYR A 186 18.25 4.56 -2.16
CA TYR A 186 17.98 5.78 -1.42
C TYR A 186 16.81 6.52 -2.04
N ASP A 187 16.10 7.27 -1.19
CA ASP A 187 14.99 8.12 -1.61
C ASP A 187 15.52 9.29 -2.44
N THR A 188 15.27 9.27 -3.74
CA THR A 188 15.72 10.30 -4.69
C THR A 188 14.99 11.63 -4.52
N ALA A 189 13.84 11.65 -3.83
CA ALA A 189 13.17 12.90 -3.45
C ALA A 189 13.89 13.59 -2.27
N LYS A 190 14.59 12.81 -1.42
CA LYS A 190 15.39 13.32 -0.30
C LYS A 190 16.85 13.58 -0.64
N PHE A 191 17.48 12.71 -1.41
CA PHE A 191 18.90 12.81 -1.77
C PHE A 191 19.05 12.97 -3.28
N LYS A 192 19.72 14.05 -3.71
CA LYS A 192 19.89 14.38 -5.13
C LYS A 192 20.81 13.39 -5.86
N GLY A 193 21.63 12.64 -5.12
CA GLY A 193 22.52 11.66 -5.72
C GLY A 193 23.23 10.79 -4.69
N PRO A 194 24.02 9.82 -5.16
CA PRO A 194 24.68 8.82 -4.30
C PRO A 194 25.59 9.46 -3.25
N SER A 195 26.29 10.54 -3.59
CA SER A 195 27.18 11.25 -2.66
C SER A 195 26.46 11.84 -1.44
N GLU A 196 25.26 12.37 -1.64
CA GLU A 196 24.46 12.95 -0.56
C GLU A 196 23.90 11.84 0.36
N ALA A 197 23.45 10.74 -0.25
CA ALA A 197 23.02 9.56 0.48
C ALA A 197 24.17 8.94 1.31
N ARG A 198 25.38 8.84 0.75
CA ARG A 198 26.58 8.38 1.49
C ARG A 198 26.87 9.26 2.69
N MET A 199 26.93 10.58 2.50
CA MET A 199 27.19 11.52 3.59
C MET A 199 26.14 11.42 4.70
N ALA A 200 24.86 11.24 4.37
CA ALA A 200 23.80 11.06 5.36
C ALA A 200 23.98 9.77 6.18
N VAL A 201 24.36 8.67 5.53
CA VAL A 201 24.67 7.40 6.18
C VAL A 201 25.89 7.52 7.10
N LEU A 202 26.98 8.16 6.64
CA LEU A 202 28.19 8.38 7.44
C LEU A 202 27.93 9.31 8.63
N ASN A 203 27.15 10.39 8.44
CA ASN A 203 26.71 11.27 9.53
C ASN A 203 25.92 10.49 10.59
N HIS A 204 25.05 9.56 10.17
CA HIS A 204 24.30 8.72 11.08
C HIS A 204 25.21 7.78 11.88
N PHE A 205 26.16 7.10 11.23
CA PHE A 205 27.11 6.24 11.93
C PHE A 205 28.02 7.02 12.89
N SER A 206 28.52 8.19 12.47
CA SER A 206 29.28 9.10 13.32
C SER A 206 28.47 9.54 14.55
N ALA A 207 27.21 9.94 14.37
CA ALA A 207 26.31 10.31 15.47
C ALA A 207 25.96 9.12 16.40
N CYS A 208 26.05 7.88 15.90
CA CYS A 208 25.90 6.67 16.70
C CYS A 208 27.20 6.23 17.39
N GLY A 209 28.28 7.00 17.32
CA GLY A 209 29.56 6.70 17.97
C GLY A 209 30.40 5.64 17.27
N TRP A 210 30.17 5.39 15.98
CA TRP A 210 31.00 4.45 15.21
C TRP A 210 32.38 5.04 14.93
N SER A 211 33.39 4.17 14.74
CA SER A 211 34.71 4.54 14.24
C SER A 211 34.81 4.29 12.74
N LEU A 212 35.78 4.91 12.07
CA LEU A 212 36.05 4.64 10.65
C LEU A 212 36.32 3.14 10.42
N GLN A 213 37.12 2.53 11.29
CA GLN A 213 37.46 1.11 11.23
C GLN A 213 36.22 0.21 11.36
N HIS A 214 35.23 0.58 12.20
CA HIS A 214 33.96 -0.15 12.27
C HIS A 214 33.16 -0.05 10.97
N VAL A 215 33.13 1.12 10.34
CA VAL A 215 32.46 1.30 9.04
C VAL A 215 33.16 0.48 7.97
N GLU A 216 34.49 0.53 7.89
CA GLU A 216 35.29 -0.22 6.91
C GLU A 216 35.08 -1.73 7.02
N ASN A 217 35.07 -2.27 8.23
CA ASN A 217 34.82 -3.70 8.48
C ASN A 217 33.42 -4.13 8.03
N GLU A 218 32.42 -3.26 8.20
CA GLU A 218 31.02 -3.58 7.87
C GLU A 218 30.64 -3.29 6.41
N LEU A 219 31.49 -2.62 5.63
CA LEU A 219 31.27 -2.44 4.17
C LEU A 219 31.31 -3.77 3.41
N VAL A 220 32.14 -4.71 3.88
CA VAL A 220 32.21 -6.09 3.36
C VAL A 220 31.22 -7.02 4.07
N GLY A 221 30.73 -6.59 5.25
CA GLY A 221 29.77 -7.30 6.09
C GLY A 221 28.32 -6.85 5.87
N GLN A 222 27.75 -6.14 6.84
CA GLN A 222 26.32 -5.83 6.89
C GLN A 222 25.86 -4.70 5.96
N PHE A 223 26.79 -3.88 5.42
CA PHE A 223 26.48 -2.68 4.64
C PHE A 223 27.04 -2.67 3.21
N PRO A 224 26.74 -3.70 2.39
CA PRO A 224 27.23 -3.78 1.01
C PRO A 224 26.63 -2.67 0.11
N GLY A 225 25.44 -2.15 0.45
CA GLY A 225 24.80 -1.04 -0.24
C GLY A 225 25.60 0.27 -0.17
N LEU A 226 26.24 0.54 0.97
CA LEU A 226 27.10 1.72 1.15
C LEU A 226 28.34 1.63 0.25
N ALA A 227 28.95 0.44 0.15
CA ALA A 227 30.06 0.19 -0.76
C ALA A 227 29.63 0.39 -2.23
N ALA A 228 28.46 -0.13 -2.61
CA ALA A 228 27.91 0.02 -3.96
C ALA A 228 27.67 1.49 -4.35
N LEU A 229 27.33 2.38 -3.40
CA LEU A 229 27.15 3.82 -3.66
C LEU A 229 28.45 4.56 -4.04
N TYR A 230 29.63 3.97 -3.79
CA TYR A 230 30.90 4.51 -4.28
C TYR A 230 31.20 4.13 -5.74
N GLY A 231 30.57 3.08 -6.25
CA GLY A 231 30.71 2.60 -7.63
C GLY A 231 32.01 1.84 -7.93
N SER A 232 33.13 2.15 -7.27
CA SER A 232 34.38 1.37 -7.38
C SER A 232 35.19 1.36 -6.07
N ALA A 233 36.00 0.32 -5.88
CA ALA A 233 36.85 0.14 -4.70
C ALA A 233 37.91 1.24 -4.56
N GLU A 234 38.50 1.68 -5.68
CA GLU A 234 39.46 2.80 -5.72
C GLU A 234 38.82 4.11 -5.27
N ARG A 235 37.58 4.37 -5.71
CA ARG A 235 36.82 5.56 -5.34
C ARG A 235 36.41 5.51 -3.87
N GLN A 236 36.03 4.34 -3.38
CA GLN A 236 35.75 4.09 -1.96
C GLN A 236 36.98 4.37 -1.10
N ALA A 237 38.13 3.75 -1.41
CA ALA A 237 39.38 3.92 -0.65
C ALA A 237 39.83 5.40 -0.61
N ARG A 238 39.64 6.13 -1.71
CA ARG A 238 39.99 7.56 -1.79
C ARG A 238 39.01 8.47 -1.04
N LEU A 239 37.70 8.22 -1.13
CA LEU A 239 36.68 9.15 -0.62
C LEU A 239 36.23 8.86 0.80
N LEU A 240 36.21 7.59 1.23
CA LEU A 240 35.67 7.21 2.53
C LEU A 240 36.38 7.90 3.71
N PRO A 241 37.72 7.96 3.79
CA PRO A 241 38.40 8.67 4.89
C PRO A 241 38.06 10.17 4.92
N TYR A 242 37.92 10.78 3.73
CA TYR A 242 37.62 12.20 3.58
C TYR A 242 36.15 12.53 3.93
N GLU A 243 35.20 11.73 3.43
CA GLU A 243 33.77 11.86 3.74
C GLU A 243 33.50 11.55 5.22
N TRP A 244 34.26 10.64 5.84
CA TRP A 244 34.20 10.34 7.26
C TRP A 244 34.66 11.50 8.15
N ALA A 245 35.80 12.12 7.83
CA ALA A 245 36.27 13.31 8.56
C ALA A 245 35.24 14.46 8.53
N LYS A 246 34.56 14.64 7.39
CA LYS A 246 33.46 15.60 7.26
C LYS A 246 32.25 15.23 8.13
N ALA A 247 31.91 13.95 8.18
CA ALA A 247 30.80 13.47 8.99
C ALA A 247 31.06 13.70 10.49
N GLN A 248 32.28 13.41 10.95
CA GLN A 248 32.70 13.68 12.33
C GLN A 248 32.66 15.18 12.67
N ALA A 249 33.16 16.04 11.79
CA ALA A 249 33.11 17.49 11.98
C ALA A 249 31.66 18.01 12.06
N PHE A 250 30.77 17.50 11.21
CA PHE A 250 29.35 17.86 11.20
C PHE A 250 28.63 17.42 12.48
N THR A 251 28.84 16.19 12.94
CA THR A 251 28.22 15.68 14.17
C THR A 251 28.83 16.26 15.43
N GLY A 252 30.13 16.59 15.41
CA GLY A 252 30.82 17.27 16.51
C GLY A 252 30.35 18.72 16.69
N ALA A 253 30.08 19.44 15.60
CA ALA A 253 29.54 20.80 15.63
C ALA A 253 28.06 20.84 16.05
N ALA A 254 27.26 19.81 15.76
CA ALA A 254 25.85 19.73 16.15
C ALA A 254 25.64 19.55 17.67
N SER A 255 26.67 19.15 18.41
CA SER A 255 26.65 19.07 19.87
C SER A 255 26.90 20.41 20.57
N SER A 256 27.28 21.47 19.85
CA SER A 256 27.35 22.84 20.40
C SER A 256 26.15 23.69 19.96
N THR A 257 25.47 24.26 20.95
CA THR A 257 24.24 25.04 20.87
C THR A 257 24.28 26.23 19.88
N ARG A 258 23.32 26.35 18.94
CA ARG A 258 22.34 27.49 18.82
C ARG A 258 21.64 27.65 17.46
N LYS A 259 20.33 27.98 17.57
CA LYS A 259 19.42 28.87 16.82
C LYS A 259 19.42 28.89 15.26
N PRO A 260 18.24 28.75 14.61
CA PRO A 260 18.12 28.99 13.18
C PRO A 260 18.00 30.48 12.86
N LEU A 261 18.87 30.98 11.98
CA LEU A 261 18.72 32.25 11.27
C LEU A 261 17.91 32.04 9.97
N PRO A 262 17.14 33.04 9.52
CA PRO A 262 16.26 32.92 8.37
C PRO A 262 17.07 32.99 7.06
N ARG A 263 16.93 31.98 6.19
CA ARG A 263 17.53 32.01 4.85
C ARG A 263 16.53 32.59 3.84
N ASN A 264 16.73 33.87 3.51
CA ASN A 264 16.18 34.50 2.32
C ASN A 264 16.61 33.70 1.07
N ARG A 265 15.65 33.05 0.41
CA ARG A 265 15.87 32.42 -0.89
C ARG A 265 15.27 33.33 -1.95
N ARG A 266 16.14 34.07 -2.65
CA ARG A 266 15.82 34.75 -3.90
C ARG A 266 15.23 33.73 -4.87
N GLU A 267 13.96 33.92 -5.22
CA GLU A 267 13.27 33.15 -6.25
C GLU A 267 13.91 33.47 -7.61
N ARG A 268 14.38 32.43 -8.30
CA ARG A 268 14.54 32.48 -9.75
C ARG A 268 13.23 31.94 -10.30
N SER A 269 12.44 32.80 -10.94
CA SER A 269 11.25 32.33 -11.65
C SER A 269 11.71 31.42 -12.80
N ALA A 270 11.13 30.23 -12.85
CA ALA A 270 11.18 29.36 -14.01
C ALA A 270 9.77 29.36 -14.59
N LEU A 271 9.66 29.48 -15.91
CA LEU A 271 8.39 29.34 -16.61
C LEU A 271 7.77 27.97 -16.29
N ILE A 272 6.51 27.99 -15.83
CA ILE A 272 5.75 26.78 -15.55
C ILE A 272 5.43 26.11 -16.89
N ASN A 273 6.07 24.98 -17.18
CA ASN A 273 5.63 24.10 -18.27
C ASN A 273 4.38 23.34 -17.82
N ASN A 274 3.38 23.28 -18.71
CA ASN A 274 1.97 22.88 -18.49
C ASN A 274 1.76 21.36 -18.27
N THR A 275 2.69 20.67 -17.61
CA THR A 275 2.68 19.21 -17.39
C THR A 275 2.84 18.79 -15.92
N SER A 276 3.08 19.72 -15.01
CA SER A 276 3.10 19.46 -13.57
C SER A 276 1.69 19.55 -12.97
N PRO A 277 1.34 18.75 -11.96
CA PRO A 277 0.16 19.00 -11.14
C PRO A 277 0.20 20.45 -10.62
N THR A 278 -0.92 21.15 -10.70
CA THR A 278 -1.05 22.49 -10.15
C THR A 278 -0.81 22.42 -8.63
N LEU A 279 0.33 22.91 -8.18
CA LEU A 279 0.58 23.13 -6.76
C LEU A 279 -0.43 24.15 -6.25
N THR A 280 -1.17 23.81 -5.20
CA THR A 280 -2.02 24.77 -4.50
C THR A 280 -1.16 25.92 -3.99
N THR A 281 -1.53 27.16 -4.29
CA THR A 281 -0.76 28.37 -3.99
C THR A 281 -0.70 28.75 -2.50
N GLY A 282 -1.27 27.94 -1.61
CA GLY A 282 -1.14 28.08 -0.17
C GLY A 282 0.03 27.25 0.36
N GLY A 283 1.08 27.90 0.87
CA GLY A 283 2.32 27.30 1.38
C GLY A 283 2.18 26.40 2.63
N ALA A 284 1.07 25.69 2.81
CA ALA A 284 0.94 24.64 3.81
C ALA A 284 1.65 23.38 3.29
N GLY A 285 2.56 22.82 4.10
CA GLY A 285 3.13 21.50 3.80
C GLY A 285 2.05 20.42 3.71
N LYS A 286 2.39 19.25 3.14
CA LYS A 286 1.47 18.10 3.09
C LYS A 286 0.87 17.86 4.49
N PRO A 287 -0.48 17.83 4.64
CA PRO A 287 -1.10 17.63 5.93
C PRO A 287 -0.67 16.28 6.52
N SER A 288 -0.50 16.21 7.84
CA SER A 288 -0.21 14.94 8.50
C SER A 288 -1.43 14.02 8.42
N SER A 289 -1.22 12.70 8.47
CA SER A 289 -2.31 11.70 8.53
C SER A 289 -3.32 12.02 9.66
N ALA A 290 -2.82 12.46 10.83
CA ALA A 290 -3.66 12.89 11.94
C ALA A 290 -4.53 14.11 11.59
N ALA A 291 -3.98 15.10 10.89
CA ALA A 291 -4.73 16.27 10.45
C ALA A 291 -5.81 15.92 9.41
N VAL A 292 -5.51 15.01 8.49
CA VAL A 292 -6.51 14.51 7.51
C VAL A 292 -7.62 13.76 8.23
N HIS A 293 -7.31 12.88 9.18
CA HIS A 293 -8.33 12.17 9.96
C HIS A 293 -9.22 13.12 10.78
N GLN A 294 -8.63 14.17 11.36
CA GLN A 294 -9.39 15.22 12.05
C GLN A 294 -10.32 15.95 11.08
N LEU A 295 -9.81 16.36 9.91
CA LEU A 295 -10.59 17.02 8.88
C LEU A 295 -11.75 16.15 8.39
N VAL A 296 -11.53 14.85 8.17
CA VAL A 296 -12.62 13.93 7.80
C VAL A 296 -13.69 13.88 8.91
N ASN A 297 -13.31 13.81 10.19
CA ASN A 297 -14.28 13.78 11.29
C ASN A 297 -15.12 15.07 11.35
N ASP A 298 -14.48 16.22 11.15
CA ASP A 298 -15.16 17.52 11.12
C ASP A 298 -16.12 17.62 9.92
N LEU A 299 -15.69 17.15 8.75
CA LEU A 299 -16.53 17.07 7.56
C LEU A 299 -17.69 16.08 7.70
N GLU A 300 -17.49 14.95 8.39
CA GLU A 300 -18.57 14.02 8.70
C GLU A 300 -19.65 14.69 9.58
N ASN A 301 -19.24 15.48 10.57
CA ASN A 301 -20.18 16.23 11.40
C ASN A 301 -21.01 17.22 10.59
N VAL A 302 -20.36 18.01 9.73
CA VAL A 302 -21.02 18.96 8.82
C VAL A 302 -21.91 18.24 7.81
N LEU A 303 -21.46 17.08 7.31
CA LEU A 303 -22.22 16.24 6.40
C LEU A 303 -23.57 15.88 7.01
N TYR A 304 -23.58 15.32 8.23
CA TYR A 304 -24.83 14.92 8.87
C TYR A 304 -25.68 16.08 9.37
N ALA A 305 -25.06 17.18 9.81
CA ALA A 305 -25.79 18.32 10.35
C ALA A 305 -26.47 19.17 9.28
N VAL A 306 -25.82 19.34 8.11
CA VAL A 306 -26.25 20.31 7.09
C VAL A 306 -26.38 19.67 5.72
N LEU A 307 -25.31 19.05 5.22
CA LEU A 307 -25.22 18.67 3.81
C LEU A 307 -26.22 17.56 3.45
N ASP A 308 -26.46 16.60 4.34
CA ASP A 308 -27.43 15.53 4.13
C ASP A 308 -28.83 16.08 3.88
N HIS A 309 -29.28 17.05 4.68
CA HIS A 309 -30.57 17.70 4.50
C HIS A 309 -30.63 18.52 3.21
N ARG A 310 -29.52 19.20 2.86
CA ARG A 310 -29.42 19.96 1.60
C ARG A 310 -29.52 19.05 0.39
N LEU A 311 -28.80 17.93 0.38
CA LEU A 311 -28.81 16.95 -0.70
C LEU A 311 -30.17 16.22 -0.78
N GLN A 312 -30.82 15.96 0.36
CA GLN A 312 -32.16 15.37 0.40
C GLN A 312 -33.20 16.19 -0.39
N LYS A 313 -33.12 17.53 -0.35
CA LYS A 313 -34.04 18.42 -1.09
C LYS A 313 -34.01 18.24 -2.60
N ARG A 314 -32.98 17.57 -3.14
CA ARG A 314 -32.85 17.26 -4.57
C ARG A 314 -33.62 16.00 -4.99
N GLY A 315 -34.37 15.38 -4.08
CA GLY A 315 -35.22 14.23 -4.40
C GLY A 315 -34.40 12.97 -4.69
N ARG A 316 -34.72 12.27 -5.78
CA ARG A 316 -34.16 10.94 -6.08
C ARG A 316 -32.64 10.96 -6.31
N GLU A 317 -32.11 11.99 -6.97
CA GLU A 317 -30.66 12.15 -7.15
C GLU A 317 -29.93 12.43 -5.83
N GLY A 318 -30.63 13.03 -4.86
CA GLY A 318 -30.14 13.31 -3.51
C GLY A 318 -29.67 12.07 -2.77
N LEU A 319 -30.32 10.92 -2.98
CA LEU A 319 -29.93 9.64 -2.37
C LEU A 319 -28.51 9.24 -2.82
N SER A 320 -28.25 9.28 -4.12
CA SER A 320 -26.95 8.94 -4.68
C SER A 320 -25.88 9.97 -4.34
N LEU A 321 -26.22 11.27 -4.29
CA LEU A 321 -25.27 12.33 -3.89
C LEU A 321 -24.80 12.17 -2.45
N ARG A 322 -25.71 11.80 -1.54
CA ARG A 322 -25.39 11.55 -0.12
C ARG A 322 -24.44 10.37 0.05
N LEU A 323 -24.59 9.32 -0.76
CA LEU A 323 -23.67 8.19 -0.75
C LEU A 323 -22.36 8.51 -1.47
N LEU A 324 -22.38 9.35 -2.50
CA LEU A 324 -21.19 9.77 -3.23
C LEU A 324 -20.24 10.58 -2.35
N ILE A 325 -20.74 11.56 -1.59
CA ILE A 325 -19.91 12.34 -0.66
C ILE A 325 -19.36 11.46 0.47
N ARG A 326 -20.14 10.49 0.98
CA ARG A 326 -19.63 9.48 1.93
C ARG A 326 -18.50 8.65 1.31
N GLY A 327 -18.62 8.30 0.03
CA GLY A 327 -17.58 7.63 -0.73
C GLY A 327 -16.29 8.46 -0.83
N LEU A 328 -16.41 9.74 -1.18
CA LEU A 328 -15.28 10.66 -1.28
C LEU A 328 -14.58 10.87 0.07
N LEU A 329 -15.32 11.06 1.16
CA LEU A 329 -14.75 11.14 2.51
C LEU A 329 -14.09 9.82 2.95
N GLY A 330 -14.66 8.69 2.54
CA GLY A 330 -14.05 7.38 2.71
C GLY A 330 -12.70 7.26 1.99
N TYR A 331 -12.61 7.73 0.74
CA TYR A 331 -11.36 7.78 -0.02
C TYR A 331 -10.33 8.75 0.59
N MET A 332 -10.77 9.93 1.02
CA MET A 332 -9.94 10.91 1.73
C MET A 332 -9.28 10.31 2.97
N ARG A 333 -10.07 9.57 3.78
CA ARG A 333 -9.58 8.85 4.96
C ARG A 333 -8.61 7.73 4.58
N ALA A 334 -8.92 6.97 3.54
CA ALA A 334 -8.13 5.83 3.08
C ALA A 334 -6.75 6.21 2.56
N LYS A 335 -6.71 7.31 1.79
CA LYS A 335 -5.55 7.80 1.06
C LYS A 335 -4.76 8.84 1.84
N GLU A 336 -5.24 9.19 3.04
CA GLU A 336 -4.63 10.19 3.92
C GLU A 336 -4.30 11.51 3.18
N THR A 337 -5.20 11.94 2.29
CA THR A 337 -5.04 13.14 1.45
C THR A 337 -6.37 13.88 1.32
N ASP A 338 -6.30 15.21 1.33
CA ASP A 338 -7.41 16.13 1.07
C ASP A 338 -7.56 16.47 -0.43
N ILE A 339 -6.59 16.07 -1.25
CA ILE A 339 -6.64 16.16 -2.72
C ILE A 339 -6.83 14.75 -3.28
N LEU A 340 -7.92 14.55 -4.02
CA LEU A 340 -8.31 13.28 -4.63
C LEU A 340 -8.29 13.35 -6.14
N ASP A 341 -7.49 12.49 -6.77
CA ASP A 341 -7.40 12.23 -8.20
C ASP A 341 -8.18 10.95 -8.57
N VAL A 342 -9.43 10.83 -8.10
CA VAL A 342 -10.23 9.60 -8.25
C VAL A 342 -11.13 9.67 -9.49
N GLY A 343 -10.96 8.72 -10.40
CA GLY A 343 -11.76 8.66 -11.64
C GLY A 343 -13.21 8.24 -11.44
N CYS A 344 -14.09 8.69 -12.34
CA CYS A 344 -15.51 8.34 -12.35
C CYS A 344 -15.76 6.82 -12.32
N ARG A 345 -14.91 6.01 -12.97
CA ARG A 345 -15.00 4.54 -12.96
C ARG A 345 -14.68 3.94 -11.58
N THR A 346 -13.72 4.49 -10.85
CA THR A 346 -13.35 4.04 -9.50
C THR A 346 -14.49 4.31 -8.51
N LEU A 347 -15.06 5.51 -8.56
CA LEU A 347 -16.25 5.88 -7.79
C LEU A 347 -17.49 5.07 -8.20
N ALA A 348 -17.64 4.75 -9.49
CA ALA A 348 -18.72 3.94 -10.02
C ALA A 348 -18.69 2.52 -9.48
N VAL A 349 -17.48 1.93 -9.38
CA VAL A 349 -17.28 0.70 -8.62
C VAL A 349 -17.75 0.96 -7.21
N ALA A 350 -17.14 1.85 -6.42
CA ALA A 350 -17.53 2.05 -5.00
C ALA A 350 -19.05 2.24 -4.77
N MET A 351 -19.74 2.91 -5.69
CA MET A 351 -21.17 3.17 -5.63
C MET A 351 -22.07 2.06 -6.20
N GLY A 352 -21.52 1.07 -6.91
CA GLY A 352 -22.33 0.11 -7.66
C GLY A 352 -23.21 0.77 -8.73
N LYS A 353 -22.69 1.81 -9.37
CA LYS A 353 -23.41 2.59 -10.42
C LYS A 353 -22.61 2.58 -11.71
N HIS A 354 -23.20 3.04 -12.80
CA HIS A 354 -22.47 3.26 -14.06
C HIS A 354 -21.60 4.52 -13.97
N HIS A 355 -20.42 4.53 -14.60
CA HIS A 355 -19.49 5.67 -14.56
C HIS A 355 -20.08 6.97 -15.13
N VAL A 356 -20.97 6.89 -16.12
CA VAL A 356 -21.72 8.05 -16.65
C VAL A 356 -22.63 8.67 -15.58
N THR A 357 -23.18 7.86 -14.67
CA THR A 357 -23.97 8.38 -13.55
C THR A 357 -23.09 9.18 -12.61
N ILE A 358 -21.88 8.70 -12.31
CA ILE A 358 -20.93 9.44 -11.47
C ILE A 358 -20.49 10.74 -12.15
N ALA A 359 -20.18 10.70 -13.44
CA ALA A 359 -19.80 11.88 -14.22
C ALA A 359 -20.89 12.97 -14.21
N ARG A 360 -22.17 12.58 -14.17
CA ARG A 360 -23.30 13.50 -14.00
C ARG A 360 -23.44 14.01 -12.57
N LEU A 361 -23.22 13.16 -11.57
CA LEU A 361 -23.44 13.49 -10.15
C LEU A 361 -22.31 14.36 -9.57
N LEU A 362 -21.06 14.21 -10.01
CA LEU A 362 -19.93 14.96 -9.45
C LEU A 362 -20.07 16.48 -9.60
N PRO A 363 -20.40 17.06 -10.78
CA PRO A 363 -20.63 18.50 -10.90
C PRO A 363 -21.78 19.00 -10.02
N ILE A 364 -22.85 18.21 -9.91
CA ILE A 364 -23.99 18.53 -9.04
C ILE A 364 -23.55 18.52 -7.57
N LEU A 365 -22.73 17.54 -7.17
CA LEU A 365 -22.20 17.47 -5.81
C LEU A 365 -21.29 18.64 -5.49
N VAL A 366 -20.38 19.01 -6.41
CA VAL A 366 -19.51 20.20 -6.27
C VAL A 366 -20.36 21.44 -5.96
N GLN A 367 -21.38 21.70 -6.79
CA GLN A 367 -22.29 22.84 -6.60
C GLN A 367 -23.08 22.77 -5.28
N ALA A 368 -23.56 21.58 -4.92
CA ALA A 368 -24.38 21.41 -3.72
C ALA A 368 -23.57 21.36 -2.41
N SER A 369 -22.26 21.10 -2.48
CA SER A 369 -21.37 20.89 -1.33
C SER A 369 -20.94 22.17 -0.61
N ASP A 370 -21.28 23.35 -1.14
CA ASP A 370 -20.96 24.65 -0.52
C ASP A 370 -19.46 24.89 -0.31
N GLY A 371 -18.64 24.42 -1.26
CA GLY A 371 -17.18 24.57 -1.19
C GLY A 371 -16.47 23.50 -0.37
N ILE A 372 -17.18 22.51 0.18
CA ILE A 372 -16.57 21.31 0.76
C ILE A 372 -15.83 20.52 -0.32
N LEU A 373 -16.41 20.40 -1.51
CA LEU A 373 -15.82 19.71 -2.65
C LEU A 373 -15.63 20.68 -3.82
N THR A 374 -14.39 20.85 -4.26
CA THR A 374 -14.04 21.74 -5.38
C THR A 374 -13.26 20.98 -6.43
N LYS A 375 -13.65 21.08 -7.71
CA LYS A 375 -12.84 20.56 -8.81
C LYS A 375 -11.69 21.53 -9.08
N ILE A 376 -10.46 21.05 -8.98
CA ILE A 376 -9.24 21.88 -9.14
C ILE A 376 -8.46 21.57 -10.42
N ALA A 377 -8.69 20.41 -11.03
CA ALA A 377 -8.15 20.09 -12.35
C ALA A 377 -9.08 19.14 -13.13
N ASP A 378 -9.10 19.29 -14.46
CA ASP A 378 -9.74 18.35 -15.37
C ASP A 378 -8.86 17.11 -15.60
N ALA A 379 -9.51 15.98 -15.88
CA ALA A 379 -8.86 14.76 -16.32
C ALA A 379 -8.01 15.02 -17.58
N ARG A 380 -6.76 14.55 -17.56
CA ARG A 380 -5.82 14.70 -18.68
C ARG A 380 -5.02 13.42 -18.85
N GLN A 381 -4.95 12.93 -20.09
CA GLN A 381 -4.23 11.70 -20.45
C GLN A 381 -4.67 10.50 -19.58
N LYS A 382 -3.78 10.02 -18.70
CA LYS A 382 -4.03 8.92 -17.76
C LYS A 382 -4.61 9.40 -16.42
N ALA A 383 -4.47 10.69 -16.11
CA ALA A 383 -4.92 11.27 -14.84
C ALA A 383 -6.44 11.54 -14.85
N ALA A 384 -7.08 11.28 -13.71
CA ALA A 384 -8.47 11.61 -13.47
C ALA A 384 -8.67 13.09 -13.17
N ASP A 385 -9.94 13.50 -13.06
CA ASP A 385 -10.30 14.79 -12.49
C ASP A 385 -9.77 14.88 -11.05
N VAL A 386 -9.24 16.05 -10.68
CA VAL A 386 -8.70 16.29 -9.34
C VAL A 386 -9.66 17.15 -8.55
N TYR A 387 -10.01 16.68 -7.36
CA TYR A 387 -10.90 17.34 -6.43
C TYR A 387 -10.18 17.66 -5.12
N LEU A 388 -10.36 18.89 -4.63
CA LEU A 388 -10.00 19.29 -3.28
C LEU A 388 -11.20 19.09 -2.36
N ILE A 389 -10.97 18.42 -1.23
CA ILE A 389 -11.92 18.28 -0.12
C ILE A 389 -11.40 19.09 1.05
N GLN A 390 -12.15 20.09 1.48
CA GLN A 390 -11.75 21.00 2.54
C GLN A 390 -12.93 21.34 3.43
N LEU A 391 -12.65 21.93 4.60
CA LEU A 391 -13.66 22.49 5.49
C LEU A 391 -13.75 24.01 5.27
N PRO A 392 -14.80 24.51 4.57
CA PRO A 392 -15.02 25.94 4.39
C PRO A 392 -15.05 26.70 5.72
N GLU A 393 -14.57 27.95 5.71
CA GLU A 393 -14.51 28.81 6.91
C GLU A 393 -15.85 28.91 7.65
N HIS A 394 -16.94 29.05 6.90
CA HIS A 394 -18.30 29.17 7.46
C HIS A 394 -18.79 27.89 8.16
N TYR A 395 -18.16 26.73 7.94
CA TYR A 395 -18.46 25.49 8.65
C TYR A 395 -17.52 25.20 9.83
N GLN A 396 -16.42 25.97 10.00
CA GLN A 396 -15.45 25.71 11.06
C GLN A 396 -16.05 25.85 12.46
N GLN A 397 -16.89 26.86 12.68
CA GLN A 397 -17.57 27.05 13.96
C GLN A 397 -18.50 25.86 14.26
N LEU A 398 -19.33 25.49 13.30
CA LEU A 398 -20.25 24.35 13.43
C LEU A 398 -19.51 23.04 13.71
N ALA A 399 -18.39 22.79 13.02
CA ALA A 399 -17.59 21.59 13.25
C ALA A 399 -17.02 21.51 14.67
N ARG A 400 -16.62 22.65 15.26
CA ARG A 400 -16.11 22.73 16.64
C ARG A 400 -17.19 22.54 17.69
N GLU A 401 -18.41 22.99 17.42
CA GLU A 401 -19.55 22.86 18.34
C GLU A 401 -20.13 21.44 18.36
N LEU A 402 -19.97 20.69 17.27
CA LEU A 402 -20.46 19.32 17.15
C LEU A 402 -19.49 18.30 17.74
N THR A 403 -20.01 17.41 18.59
CA THR A 403 -19.24 16.24 19.05
C THR A 403 -19.08 15.22 17.93
N TRP A 404 -17.87 14.66 17.78
CA TRP A 404 -17.63 13.61 16.79
C TRP A 404 -18.53 12.41 17.02
N ARG A 405 -19.15 11.94 15.94
CA ARG A 405 -20.04 10.79 15.96
C ARG A 405 -19.23 9.50 15.98
N LYS A 406 -19.66 8.55 16.81
CA LYS A 406 -19.11 7.19 16.83
C LYS A 406 -19.61 6.42 15.60
N GLY A 407 -18.73 5.62 14.98
CA GLY A 407 -19.05 4.77 13.82
C GLY A 407 -18.23 5.15 12.59
N LYS A 408 -18.18 4.26 11.59
CA LYS A 408 -17.43 4.49 10.34
C LYS A 408 -18.35 5.09 9.28
N ILE A 409 -17.86 6.03 8.48
CA ILE A 409 -18.54 6.44 7.25
C ILE A 409 -18.40 5.35 6.20
N HIS A 410 -19.52 4.93 5.63
CA HIS A 410 -19.51 3.96 4.55
C HIS A 410 -20.03 4.64 3.29
N ALA A 411 -19.33 4.40 2.18
CA ALA A 411 -19.95 4.46 0.86
C ALA A 411 -21.08 3.40 0.77
N ILE A 412 -21.51 3.05 -0.43
CA ILE A 412 -22.39 1.90 -0.62
C ILE A 412 -21.62 0.62 -0.23
N ARG A 413 -21.96 0.02 0.92
CA ARG A 413 -21.43 -1.31 1.29
C ARG A 413 -21.87 -2.32 0.22
N PRO A 414 -21.06 -3.35 -0.09
CA PRO A 414 -21.34 -4.26 -1.21
C PRO A 414 -22.78 -4.75 -1.26
N VAL A 415 -23.34 -5.23 -0.14
CA VAL A 415 -24.72 -5.74 -0.07
C VAL A 415 -25.76 -4.77 -0.63
N PHE A 416 -25.59 -3.45 -0.42
CA PHE A 416 -26.53 -2.43 -0.86
C PHE A 416 -26.45 -2.10 -2.35
N ARG A 417 -25.59 -2.77 -3.13
CA ARG A 417 -25.73 -2.73 -4.60
C ARG A 417 -26.93 -3.53 -5.08
N ALA A 418 -27.28 -4.61 -4.38
CA ALA A 418 -28.50 -5.36 -4.64
C ALA A 418 -29.72 -4.62 -4.09
N LEU A 419 -29.66 -4.16 -2.83
CA LEU A 419 -30.81 -3.52 -2.17
C LEU A 419 -31.01 -2.03 -2.52
N GLY A 420 -29.99 -1.36 -3.07
CA GLY A 420 -30.02 0.03 -3.48
C GLY A 420 -29.82 1.09 -2.38
N ASP A 421 -29.81 2.35 -2.81
CA ASP A 421 -29.46 3.53 -2.00
C ASP A 421 -30.39 3.75 -0.79
N VAL A 422 -31.68 3.41 -0.94
CA VAL A 422 -32.67 3.59 0.13
C VAL A 422 -32.36 2.65 1.30
N ALA A 423 -32.10 1.37 1.01
CA ALA A 423 -31.73 0.40 2.02
C ALA A 423 -30.40 0.78 2.70
N ALA A 424 -29.42 1.28 1.93
CA ALA A 424 -28.16 1.75 2.50
C ALA A 424 -28.35 2.85 3.55
N LEU A 425 -29.15 3.88 3.22
CA LEU A 425 -29.41 5.01 4.12
C LEU A 425 -30.32 4.63 5.30
N ALA A 426 -31.28 3.73 5.09
CA ALA A 426 -32.14 3.21 6.16
C ALA A 426 -31.34 2.36 7.15
N TYR A 427 -30.48 1.46 6.67
CA TYR A 427 -29.60 0.66 7.51
C TYR A 427 -28.63 1.55 8.30
N GLU A 428 -28.04 2.54 7.63
CA GLU A 428 -27.16 3.53 8.26
C GLU A 428 -27.85 4.27 9.42
N ALA A 429 -29.13 4.64 9.23
CA ALA A 429 -29.92 5.31 10.26
C ALA A 429 -30.23 4.41 11.48
N ILE A 430 -30.36 3.10 11.28
CA ILE A 430 -30.53 2.13 12.37
C ILE A 430 -29.21 1.95 13.12
N GLU A 431 -28.11 1.71 12.39
CA GLU A 431 -26.78 1.46 12.97
C GLU A 431 -26.27 2.65 13.79
N ARG A 432 -26.55 3.88 13.34
CA ARG A 432 -26.15 5.10 14.04
C ARG A 432 -27.17 5.58 15.09
N GLY A 433 -28.35 4.96 15.14
CA GLY A 433 -29.37 5.29 16.12
C GLY A 433 -28.88 4.98 17.54
N ARG A 434 -28.95 5.96 18.45
CA ARG A 434 -28.60 5.73 19.86
C ARG A 434 -29.62 4.83 20.59
N HIS A 435 -30.81 4.68 20.02
CA HIS A 435 -31.91 3.86 20.54
C HIS A 435 -32.58 3.20 19.35
N SER A 436 -32.90 1.90 19.46
CA SER A 436 -33.62 1.12 18.45
C SER A 436 -34.75 1.96 17.82
N PRO A 437 -34.60 2.48 16.59
CA PRO A 437 -35.53 3.49 16.10
C PRO A 437 -36.82 2.86 15.59
N THR A 438 -37.93 3.58 15.71
CA THR A 438 -39.19 3.25 15.06
C THR A 438 -39.09 3.46 13.54
N THR A 439 -40.00 2.87 12.76
CA THR A 439 -40.06 3.08 11.29
C THR A 439 -40.15 4.58 10.93
N ALA A 440 -40.89 5.37 11.71
CA ALA A 440 -41.04 6.80 11.48
C ALA A 440 -39.73 7.57 11.74
N GLU A 441 -38.97 7.17 12.75
CA GLU A 441 -37.65 7.73 13.04
C GLU A 441 -36.62 7.31 12.00
N VAL A 442 -36.63 6.04 11.55
CA VAL A 442 -35.75 5.60 10.46
C VAL A 442 -36.03 6.42 9.19
N ALA A 443 -37.29 6.59 8.80
CA ALA A 443 -37.64 7.40 7.63
C ALA A 443 -37.17 8.86 7.77
N ARG A 444 -37.34 9.46 8.96
CA ARG A 444 -36.91 10.83 9.25
C ARG A 444 -35.39 10.97 9.21
N ASN A 445 -34.66 10.08 9.89
CA ASN A 445 -33.21 10.15 10.05
C ASN A 445 -32.46 9.77 8.76
N SER A 446 -32.97 8.78 8.03
CA SER A 446 -32.43 8.41 6.71
C SER A 446 -32.82 9.40 5.63
N GLY A 447 -33.84 10.25 5.84
CA GLY A 447 -34.32 11.22 4.86
C GLY A 447 -35.00 10.60 3.64
N VAL A 448 -35.47 9.35 3.74
CA VAL A 448 -36.17 8.63 2.67
C VAL A 448 -37.69 8.66 2.88
N SER A 449 -38.46 8.51 1.80
CA SER A 449 -39.93 8.50 1.92
C SER A 449 -40.42 7.34 2.80
N ARG A 450 -41.55 7.50 3.50
CA ARG A 450 -42.10 6.46 4.40
C ARG A 450 -42.35 5.13 3.68
N ASN A 451 -42.86 5.17 2.45
CA ASN A 451 -43.15 3.96 1.67
C ASN A 451 -41.85 3.26 1.26
N ALA A 452 -40.87 4.00 0.74
CA ALA A 452 -39.57 3.43 0.36
C ALA A 452 -38.81 2.90 1.58
N CYS A 453 -38.89 3.59 2.73
CA CYS A 453 -38.35 3.13 4.00
C CYS A 453 -38.97 1.79 4.40
N SER A 454 -40.31 1.70 4.41
CA SER A 454 -41.03 0.49 4.82
C SER A 454 -40.70 -0.71 3.92
N ALA A 455 -40.62 -0.48 2.60
CA ALA A 455 -40.23 -1.52 1.65
C ALA A 455 -38.78 -2.01 1.89
N ALA A 456 -37.83 -1.08 2.06
CA ALA A 456 -36.44 -1.42 2.33
C ALA A 456 -36.26 -2.14 3.68
N LEU A 457 -37.03 -1.75 4.71
CA LEU A 457 -37.01 -2.42 6.01
C LEU A 457 -37.53 -3.85 5.92
N ALA A 458 -38.64 -4.07 5.20
CA ALA A 458 -39.19 -5.42 5.00
C ALA A 458 -38.21 -6.33 4.24
N GLU A 459 -37.54 -5.81 3.21
CA GLU A 459 -36.52 -6.55 2.47
C GLU A 459 -35.30 -6.90 3.36
N MET A 460 -34.78 -5.92 4.11
CA MET A 460 -33.66 -6.15 5.03
C MET A 460 -34.02 -7.10 6.18
N GLU A 461 -35.25 -7.07 6.68
CA GLU A 461 -35.77 -8.01 7.68
C GLU A 461 -35.83 -9.43 7.12
N THR A 462 -36.32 -9.59 5.87
CA THR A 462 -36.37 -10.88 5.17
C THR A 462 -34.98 -11.49 4.98
N LEU A 463 -33.97 -10.65 4.70
CA LEU A 463 -32.57 -11.08 4.60
C LEU A 463 -31.89 -11.25 5.98
N GLY A 464 -32.61 -11.02 7.07
CA GLY A 464 -32.12 -11.12 8.43
C GLY A 464 -31.09 -10.06 8.82
N MET A 465 -30.95 -8.97 8.06
CA MET A 465 -30.01 -7.88 8.34
C MET A 465 -30.44 -7.04 9.55
N ILE A 466 -31.75 -6.94 9.74
CA ILE A 466 -32.39 -6.20 10.83
C ILE A 466 -33.53 -7.04 11.39
N GLN A 467 -33.96 -6.70 12.60
CA GLN A 467 -35.10 -7.33 13.26
C GLN A 467 -35.97 -6.28 13.93
N ARG A 468 -37.27 -6.54 14.00
CA ARG A 468 -38.23 -5.70 14.72
C ARG A 468 -38.55 -6.28 16.09
N HIS A 469 -38.31 -5.51 17.14
CA HIS A 469 -38.68 -5.86 18.52
C HIS A 469 -39.44 -4.70 19.18
N GLY A 470 -40.63 -4.96 19.71
CA GLY A 470 -41.44 -3.93 20.38
C GLY A 470 -41.73 -2.68 19.53
N GLY A 471 -41.87 -2.84 18.21
CA GLY A 471 -42.09 -1.72 17.28
C GLY A 471 -40.83 -0.94 16.87
N THR A 472 -39.67 -1.33 17.37
CA THR A 472 -38.36 -0.71 17.09
C THR A 472 -37.45 -1.62 16.28
N TRP A 473 -36.53 -1.03 15.50
CA TRP A 473 -35.59 -1.75 14.64
C TRP A 473 -34.21 -1.87 15.27
N GLN A 474 -33.57 -3.02 15.07
CA GLN A 474 -32.20 -3.29 15.50
C GLN A 474 -31.44 -4.02 14.40
N THR A 475 -30.13 -3.78 14.29
CA THR A 475 -29.25 -4.60 13.46
C THR A 475 -29.04 -5.97 14.10
N THR A 476 -28.89 -7.00 13.27
CA THR A 476 -28.56 -8.35 13.73
C THR A 476 -27.04 -8.59 13.66
N SER A 477 -26.59 -9.78 14.04
CA SER A 477 -25.19 -10.22 13.88
C SER A 477 -24.85 -10.76 12.48
N VAL A 478 -25.73 -10.56 11.48
CA VAL A 478 -25.49 -11.05 10.12
C VAL A 478 -24.26 -10.38 9.51
N ASN A 479 -23.37 -11.21 8.93
CA ASN A 479 -22.21 -10.72 8.20
C ASN A 479 -22.64 -10.21 6.81
N LEU A 480 -22.68 -8.89 6.64
CA LEU A 480 -23.11 -8.23 5.40
C LEU A 480 -22.27 -8.63 4.17
N ARG A 481 -20.99 -9.00 4.36
CA ARG A 481 -20.12 -9.47 3.26
C ARG A 481 -20.53 -10.87 2.79
N MET A 482 -20.83 -11.77 3.72
CA MET A 482 -21.33 -13.11 3.39
C MET A 482 -22.69 -13.02 2.71
N LEU A 483 -23.55 -12.10 3.17
CA LEU A 483 -24.82 -11.84 2.52
C LEU A 483 -24.63 -11.28 1.09
N ALA A 484 -23.72 -10.32 0.91
CA ALA A 484 -23.38 -9.81 -0.43
C ALA A 484 -22.86 -10.92 -1.36
N ALA A 485 -22.06 -11.86 -0.84
CA ALA A 485 -21.58 -13.02 -1.60
C ALA A 485 -22.75 -13.93 -2.02
N ARG A 486 -23.66 -14.24 -1.10
CA ARG A 486 -24.86 -15.05 -1.37
C ARG A 486 -25.81 -14.41 -2.38
N LEU A 487 -25.86 -13.08 -2.43
CA LEU A 487 -26.65 -12.32 -3.40
C LEU A 487 -25.93 -12.13 -4.75
N GLY A 488 -24.74 -12.73 -4.96
CA GLY A 488 -23.96 -12.59 -6.20
C GLY A 488 -23.27 -11.23 -6.39
N VAL A 489 -23.41 -10.33 -5.43
CA VAL A 489 -22.94 -8.94 -5.56
C VAL A 489 -21.42 -8.82 -5.58
N LEU A 490 -20.72 -9.76 -4.94
CA LEU A 490 -19.26 -9.77 -4.98
C LEU A 490 -18.74 -10.17 -6.37
N ASP A 491 -19.46 -11.01 -7.10
CA ASP A 491 -19.10 -11.39 -8.48
C ASP A 491 -19.33 -10.19 -9.41
N ASP A 492 -20.49 -9.54 -9.31
CA ASP A 492 -20.78 -8.28 -10.05
C ASP A 492 -19.73 -7.19 -9.77
N TYR A 493 -19.29 -7.08 -8.51
CA TYR A 493 -18.23 -6.17 -8.11
C TYR A 493 -16.91 -6.47 -8.84
N LEU A 494 -16.50 -7.74 -8.85
CA LEU A 494 -15.25 -8.17 -9.47
C LEU A 494 -15.30 -8.02 -10.99
N ASP A 495 -16.43 -8.34 -11.61
CA ASP A 495 -16.61 -8.20 -13.05
C ASP A 495 -16.62 -6.73 -13.49
N HIS A 496 -17.21 -5.83 -12.70
CA HIS A 496 -17.11 -4.40 -12.93
C HIS A 496 -15.65 -3.90 -12.84
N ILE A 497 -14.86 -4.40 -11.88
CA ILE A 497 -13.42 -4.09 -11.81
C ILE A 497 -12.67 -4.63 -13.03
N ARG A 498 -12.89 -5.89 -13.41
CA ARG A 498 -12.25 -6.51 -14.58
C ARG A 498 -12.53 -5.72 -15.84
N ARG A 499 -13.79 -5.34 -16.06
CA ARG A 499 -14.21 -4.47 -17.17
C ARG A 499 -13.48 -3.13 -17.15
N ASN A 500 -13.46 -2.44 -16.01
CA ASN A 500 -12.78 -1.14 -15.90
C ASN A 500 -11.28 -1.25 -16.16
N ARG A 501 -10.63 -2.34 -15.73
CA ARG A 501 -9.21 -2.60 -16.02
C ARG A 501 -8.98 -2.82 -17.52
N HIS A 502 -9.83 -3.61 -18.16
CA HIS A 502 -9.75 -3.87 -19.59
C HIS A 502 -9.93 -2.58 -20.40
N GLU A 503 -10.98 -1.80 -20.12
CA GLU A 503 -11.23 -0.52 -20.78
C GLU A 503 -10.08 0.48 -20.58
N ARG A 504 -9.48 0.55 -19.38
CA ARG A 504 -8.32 1.39 -19.11
C ARG A 504 -7.07 0.94 -19.86
N ALA A 505 -6.82 -0.36 -19.93
CA ALA A 505 -5.69 -0.89 -20.69
C ALA A 505 -5.80 -0.51 -22.17
N ILE A 506 -7.01 -0.59 -22.74
CA ILE A 506 -7.29 -0.12 -24.11
C ILE A 506 -7.03 1.38 -24.24
N TRP A 507 -7.53 2.20 -23.30
CA TRP A 507 -7.30 3.65 -23.31
C TRP A 507 -5.81 4.02 -23.21
N HIS A 508 -5.08 3.39 -22.30
CA HIS A 508 -3.64 3.64 -22.14
C HIS A 508 -2.87 3.20 -23.37
N ALA A 509 -3.17 2.03 -23.95
CA ALA A 509 -2.55 1.58 -25.19
C ALA A 509 -2.88 2.50 -26.37
N TYR A 510 -4.06 3.13 -26.39
CA TYR A 510 -4.39 4.17 -27.37
C TYR A 510 -3.55 5.43 -27.17
N LEU A 511 -3.44 5.93 -25.93
CA LEU A 511 -2.62 7.10 -25.61
C LEU A 511 -1.13 6.91 -25.91
N ASP A 512 -0.60 5.71 -25.69
CA ASP A 512 0.80 5.40 -25.94
C ASP A 512 1.17 5.52 -27.44
N ARG A 513 0.19 5.48 -28.37
CA ARG A 513 0.40 5.74 -29.81
C ARG A 513 0.78 7.19 -30.12
N PHE A 514 0.43 8.13 -29.24
CA PHE A 514 0.66 9.56 -29.43
C PHE A 514 1.85 10.07 -28.61
N LYS A 515 2.59 9.18 -27.93
CA LYS A 515 3.84 9.54 -27.27
C LYS A 515 4.95 9.65 -28.32
N PRO A 516 5.52 10.83 -28.58
CA PRO A 516 6.69 10.92 -29.46
C PRO A 516 7.82 10.10 -28.85
N LEU A 517 8.58 9.38 -29.70
CA LEU A 517 9.75 8.56 -29.35
C LEU A 517 10.92 9.32 -28.70
N GLN A 518 10.73 10.59 -28.34
CA GLN A 518 11.69 11.46 -27.67
C GLN A 518 10.98 12.25 -26.57
N LEU A 519 11.04 11.76 -25.32
CA LEU A 519 11.39 12.49 -24.10
C LEU A 519 11.09 11.58 -22.89
N GLY A 520 11.91 11.69 -21.86
CA GLY A 520 12.00 10.77 -20.72
C GLY A 520 10.69 10.40 -20.06
N ILE A 521 10.68 9.18 -19.51
CA ILE A 521 9.62 8.62 -18.67
C ILE A 521 9.23 9.65 -17.60
N ALA A 522 8.02 10.21 -17.67
CA ALA A 522 7.52 11.10 -16.64
C ALA A 522 7.19 10.30 -15.37
N GLU A 523 7.32 10.92 -14.20
CA GLU A 523 7.07 10.27 -12.89
C GLU A 523 5.66 9.65 -12.77
N VAL A 524 4.68 10.24 -13.47
CA VAL A 524 3.29 9.76 -13.63
C VAL A 524 3.14 8.51 -14.52
N ASP A 525 4.16 8.15 -15.30
CA ASP A 525 4.20 6.88 -16.06
C ASP A 525 4.86 5.74 -15.27
N LEU A 526 5.59 6.06 -14.19
CA LEU A 526 6.26 5.10 -13.31
C LEU A 526 5.37 4.67 -12.13
N PHE A 527 4.46 5.55 -11.69
CA PHE A 527 3.50 5.29 -10.64
C PHE A 527 2.07 5.32 -11.20
N ASP A 528 1.40 4.16 -11.18
CA ASP A 528 -0.04 4.07 -11.29
C ASP A 528 -0.59 3.98 -9.85
N PRO A 529 -0.98 5.10 -9.22
CA PRO A 529 -1.45 5.11 -7.82
C PRO A 529 -2.72 4.26 -7.60
N GLU A 530 -3.40 3.81 -8.66
CA GLU A 530 -4.55 2.91 -8.57
C GLU A 530 -4.18 1.41 -8.73
N ARG A 531 -2.93 1.06 -9.11
CA ARG A 531 -2.51 -0.35 -9.18
C ARG A 531 -2.31 -0.99 -7.80
N ASP A 532 -1.80 -0.22 -6.84
CA ASP A 532 -1.35 -0.74 -5.54
C ASP A 532 -2.21 -0.31 -4.36
N GLU A 533 -3.21 0.54 -4.58
CA GLU A 533 -3.86 1.23 -3.48
C GLU A 533 -5.38 1.31 -3.72
N TYR A 534 -6.01 0.14 -3.72
CA TYR A 534 -7.47 0.01 -3.71
C TYR A 534 -8.01 0.12 -2.29
N TRP A 535 -8.83 1.13 -2.03
CA TRP A 535 -9.63 1.20 -0.81
C TRP A 535 -10.82 0.23 -0.91
N LEU A 536 -10.78 -0.81 -0.10
CA LEU A 536 -11.98 -1.59 0.24
C LEU A 536 -12.71 -0.81 1.35
N PRO A 537 -14.02 -0.51 1.22
CA PRO A 537 -14.76 0.04 2.33
C PRO A 537 -14.63 -0.91 3.54
N PRO A 538 -14.38 -0.38 4.75
CA PRO A 538 -14.01 -1.19 5.90
C PRO A 538 -15.12 -2.18 6.27
N ASP A 539 -14.71 -3.36 6.74
CA ASP A 539 -15.59 -4.45 7.16
C ASP A 539 -16.22 -4.22 8.56
N ASP A 540 -17.24 -5.03 8.85
CA ASP A 540 -17.78 -5.23 10.20
C ASP A 540 -16.88 -6.19 11.02
N ALA A 541 -15.93 -6.89 10.39
CA ALA A 541 -15.03 -7.83 11.07
C ALA A 541 -13.82 -7.17 11.75
N ALA A 542 -13.56 -5.89 11.51
CA ALA A 542 -12.73 -5.03 12.35
C ALA A 542 -13.48 -4.61 13.62
N VAL A 543 -13.91 -5.60 14.41
CA VAL A 543 -14.37 -5.40 15.78
C VAL A 543 -13.14 -5.13 16.65
N TRP A 544 -12.74 -3.87 16.76
CA TRP A 544 -12.06 -3.42 17.97
C TRP A 544 -13.10 -3.41 19.08
N ARG A 545 -13.01 -4.37 20.01
CA ARG A 545 -13.81 -4.36 21.23
C ARG A 545 -13.52 -3.04 21.96
N ILE A 546 -14.53 -2.19 22.07
CA ILE A 546 -14.50 -1.08 23.00
C ILE A 546 -14.74 -1.70 24.37
N ALA A 547 -13.72 -1.69 25.23
CA ALA A 547 -13.92 -1.96 26.65
C ALA A 547 -14.92 -0.93 27.20
N GLN A 548 -15.99 -1.41 27.83
CA GLN A 548 -16.87 -0.56 28.62
C GLN A 548 -16.08 -0.02 29.82
N PRO A 549 -16.18 1.27 30.15
CA PRO A 549 -15.64 1.78 31.40
C PRO A 549 -16.49 1.26 32.57
N ALA A 550 -15.80 0.87 33.64
CA ALA A 550 -16.38 0.68 34.97
C ALA A 550 -16.77 2.02 35.58
#